data_AF-A0A958KDC0-F1
#
_entry.id   AF-A0A958KDC0-F1
#
_cell.length_a   1.000
_cell.length_b   1.000
_cell.length_c   1.000
_cell.angle_alpha   90.00
_cell.angle_beta   90.00
_cell.angle_gamma   90.00
#
_symmetry.space_group_name_H-M   'P 1'
#
loop_
_entity.id
_entity.type
_entity.pdbx_description
1 polymer ?
#
loop_
_entity_poly.entity_id
_entity_poly.type
_entity_poly.pdbx_seq_one_letter_code
_entity_poly.pdbx_strand_id
1 'polypeptide(L)'
;MSNKSPLRHILYVKLRLRSKTMLSLGALGVSALLFGLSTKGGFPQFSFTKNVSGKDKILQSSHLGTSHTSKLHAPLSLSIEKMDQTADAIHLSGTVLPHQDLQNVQVRWVLPKGATLTAGDSKVDLKNLKSGLAEKLEITVVSHEDENFQIHLKATANIGKITMGQSAQFNTRDQEEINQQKAELFEKSK
;
A
#
# COMPACT_ATOMS: atom_id res chain seq x y z
N MET A 1 -38.91 -34.92 -31.98
CA MET A 1 -37.64 -35.28 -32.65
C MET A 1 -37.11 -34.08 -33.42
N SER A 2 -35.80 -33.85 -33.29
CA SER A 2 -34.90 -33.00 -34.08
C SER A 2 -35.09 -31.48 -34.09
N ASN A 3 -34.56 -30.90 -33.02
CA ASN A 3 -33.81 -29.64 -32.96
C ASN A 3 -32.78 -29.51 -34.11
N LYS A 4 -32.53 -28.30 -34.68
CA LYS A 4 -31.30 -27.94 -35.42
C LYS A 4 -31.21 -26.45 -35.79
N SER A 5 -30.52 -25.71 -34.93
CA SER A 5 -29.60 -24.60 -35.19
C SER A 5 -28.68 -24.54 -33.96
N PRO A 6 -27.46 -23.94 -33.93
CA PRO A 6 -26.73 -23.16 -34.95
C PRO A 6 -25.25 -23.57 -35.09
N LEU A 7 -24.62 -23.42 -36.26
CA LEU A 7 -23.15 -23.41 -36.35
C LEU A 7 -22.69 -22.72 -37.63
N ARG A 8 -22.21 -21.47 -37.54
CA ARG A 8 -21.09 -20.98 -38.39
C ARG A 8 -20.25 -19.93 -37.63
N HIS A 9 -19.22 -20.47 -36.99
CA HIS A 9 -17.85 -19.96 -36.81
C HIS A 9 -17.60 -18.45 -37.05
N ILE A 10 -17.37 -17.75 -35.94
CA ILE A 10 -16.56 -16.53 -35.93
C ILE A 10 -15.09 -16.97 -35.92
N LEU A 11 -14.39 -16.68 -37.02
CA LEU A 11 -12.95 -16.88 -37.16
C LEU A 11 -12.23 -15.68 -36.53
N TYR A 12 -11.51 -15.91 -35.44
CA TYR A 12 -10.54 -14.95 -34.87
C TYR A 12 -9.13 -15.52 -34.98
N VAL A 13 -8.13 -14.63 -34.86
CA VAL A 13 -6.68 -14.86 -34.63
C VAL A 13 -5.86 -14.89 -35.95
N LYS A 14 -4.70 -14.20 -36.15
CA LYS A 14 -3.53 -13.97 -35.28
C LYS A 14 -2.59 -12.83 -35.75
N LEU A 15 -2.04 -12.10 -34.78
CA LEU A 15 -0.76 -11.36 -34.64
C LEU A 15 0.12 -11.00 -35.87
N ARG A 16 0.61 -9.74 -35.85
CA ARG A 16 2.06 -9.42 -35.68
C ARG A 16 2.25 -7.91 -35.46
N LEU A 17 2.55 -7.47 -34.23
CA LEU A 17 3.27 -6.20 -34.03
C LEU A 17 4.70 -6.51 -33.62
N ARG A 18 5.63 -6.07 -34.46
CA ARG A 18 7.08 -6.21 -34.28
C ARG A 18 7.54 -5.26 -33.17
N SER A 19 8.26 -5.82 -32.21
CA SER A 19 9.05 -5.11 -31.23
C SER A 19 10.13 -4.25 -31.91
N LYS A 20 10.24 -2.98 -31.54
CA LYS A 20 11.47 -2.20 -31.70
C LYS A 20 12.08 -2.00 -30.31
N THR A 21 13.00 -2.88 -29.97
CA THR A 21 14.04 -2.67 -28.95
C THR A 21 14.92 -1.51 -29.40
N MET A 22 14.85 -0.37 -28.70
CA MET A 22 15.93 0.62 -28.74
C MET A 22 16.90 0.32 -27.60
N LEU A 23 18.12 -0.03 -28.00
CA LEU A 23 19.31 -0.10 -27.16
C LEU A 23 19.57 1.28 -26.54
N SER A 24 19.58 1.39 -25.21
CA SER A 24 20.27 2.50 -24.54
C SER A 24 21.75 2.11 -24.41
N LEU A 25 22.61 2.92 -25.03
CA LEU A 25 24.05 2.84 -24.92
C LEU A 25 24.49 3.47 -23.58
N GLY A 26 25.32 2.73 -22.84
CA GLY A 26 26.53 3.28 -22.22
C GLY A 26 26.35 4.15 -20.99
N ALA A 27 26.31 3.50 -19.82
CA ALA A 27 26.97 4.02 -18.64
C ALA A 27 28.49 4.00 -18.85
N LEU A 28 29.19 5.08 -18.46
CA LEU A 28 30.54 5.08 -17.87
C LEU A 28 30.94 6.54 -17.61
N GLY A 29 31.05 6.90 -16.33
CA GLY A 29 31.48 8.23 -15.90
C GLY A 29 31.72 8.26 -14.40
N VAL A 30 32.68 7.45 -13.94
CA VAL A 30 33.17 7.45 -12.56
C VAL A 30 34.63 7.89 -12.56
N SER A 31 34.94 8.74 -11.58
CA SER A 31 36.26 9.14 -11.03
C SER A 31 37.01 10.30 -11.70
N ALA A 32 37.18 11.38 -10.92
CA ALA A 32 38.47 11.63 -10.28
C ALA A 32 38.30 12.45 -9.00
N LEU A 33 38.79 11.89 -7.89
CA LEU A 33 39.11 12.59 -6.65
C LEU A 33 40.02 13.79 -6.95
N LEU A 34 39.72 14.95 -6.38
CA LEU A 34 40.72 15.97 -6.13
C LEU A 34 41.05 15.97 -4.63
N PHE A 35 42.24 15.45 -4.32
CA PHE A 35 42.94 15.70 -3.08
C PHE A 35 43.30 17.17 -3.00
N GLY A 36 42.80 17.85 -1.97
CA GLY A 36 43.29 19.15 -1.53
C GLY A 36 43.62 19.08 -0.05
N LEU A 37 44.89 18.80 0.27
CA LEU A 37 45.45 19.09 1.58
C LEU A 37 45.40 20.61 1.79
N SER A 38 44.84 21.06 2.91
CA SER A 38 45.47 22.15 3.65
C SER A 38 45.05 22.15 5.11
N THR A 39 46.08 22.33 5.93
CA THR A 39 46.20 22.21 7.38
C THR A 39 45.48 23.32 8.14
N LYS A 40 44.91 22.99 9.31
CA LYS A 40 45.26 23.55 10.63
C LYS A 40 44.08 23.49 11.59
N GLY A 41 44.34 22.91 12.76
CA GLY A 41 43.79 23.41 14.02
C GLY A 41 42.68 22.58 14.65
N GLY A 42 42.99 21.97 15.80
CA GLY A 42 42.00 21.74 16.84
C GLY A 42 41.61 20.29 17.10
N PHE A 43 42.54 19.50 17.66
CA PHE A 43 42.12 18.42 18.56
C PHE A 43 41.56 19.05 19.85
N PRO A 44 40.50 18.46 20.41
CA PRO A 44 40.61 18.10 21.81
C PRO A 44 40.30 16.62 22.06
N GLN A 45 41.09 16.04 22.96
CA GLN A 45 40.89 14.75 23.60
C GLN A 45 39.47 14.65 24.19
N PHE A 46 38.74 13.59 23.86
CA PHE A 46 37.67 13.13 24.73
C PHE A 46 38.20 12.02 25.62
N SER A 47 38.53 12.42 26.85
CA SER A 47 38.79 11.53 27.98
C SER A 47 37.53 10.77 28.37
N PHE A 48 37.62 9.44 28.45
CA PHE A 48 36.65 8.65 29.21
C PHE A 48 36.83 8.94 30.71
N THR A 49 35.80 9.49 31.35
CA THR A 49 35.63 9.38 32.80
C THR A 49 34.25 8.86 33.14
N LYS A 50 34.28 7.93 34.09
CA LYS A 50 33.21 7.05 34.55
C LYS A 50 32.53 7.69 35.78
N ASN A 51 31.22 7.47 35.88
CA ASN A 51 30.38 7.54 37.09
C ASN A 51 30.37 8.82 37.94
N VAL A 52 29.23 9.50 37.91
CA VAL A 52 28.67 10.14 39.11
C VAL A 52 27.29 9.56 39.35
N SER A 53 27.21 8.74 40.40
CA SER A 53 25.98 8.39 41.11
C SER A 53 25.39 9.68 41.68
N GLY A 54 24.18 10.03 41.26
CA GLY A 54 23.42 11.14 41.78
C GLY A 54 21.94 10.92 41.49
N LYS A 55 21.17 10.81 42.56
CA LYS A 55 19.70 10.77 42.57
C LYS A 55 19.15 11.97 41.80
N ASP A 56 17.93 11.81 41.30
CA ASP A 56 17.11 12.80 40.58
C ASP A 56 17.24 12.79 39.06
N LYS A 57 16.74 11.70 38.46
CA LYS A 57 16.03 11.78 37.19
C LYS A 57 14.79 10.90 37.23
N ILE A 58 13.69 11.46 37.72
CA ILE A 58 12.36 11.10 37.21
C ILE A 58 12.36 11.57 35.75
N LEU A 59 12.93 10.74 34.87
CA LEU A 59 12.81 10.93 33.43
C LEU A 59 11.39 10.56 33.06
N GLN A 60 10.63 11.60 32.72
CA GLN A 60 9.37 11.58 31.99
C GLN A 60 9.25 10.36 31.06
N SER A 61 8.65 9.30 31.56
CA SER A 61 8.13 8.21 30.73
C SER A 61 6.78 8.64 30.18
N SER A 62 6.78 9.67 29.32
CA SER A 62 5.57 10.17 28.68
C SER A 62 5.80 10.36 27.18
N HIS A 63 6.07 9.26 26.47
CA HIS A 63 5.62 9.14 25.08
C HIS A 63 5.67 7.72 24.47
N LEU A 64 5.55 6.64 25.25
CA LEU A 64 4.98 5.41 24.68
C LEU A 64 3.46 5.59 24.64
N GLY A 65 3.01 6.44 23.71
CA GLY A 65 1.63 6.43 23.27
C GLY A 65 1.38 5.02 22.74
N THR A 66 0.52 4.28 23.42
CA THR A 66 0.04 2.97 22.98
C THR A 66 -0.46 3.11 21.54
N SER A 67 0.32 2.65 20.56
CA SER A 67 -0.05 2.73 19.13
C SER A 67 -1.38 2.05 18.79
N HIS A 68 -1.96 1.33 19.75
CA HIS A 68 -3.27 0.69 19.64
C HIS A 68 -4.44 1.69 19.69
N THR A 69 -4.36 2.82 20.41
CA THR A 69 -5.49 3.76 20.54
C THR A 69 -5.56 4.77 19.39
N SER A 70 -4.44 5.04 18.70
CA SER A 70 -4.42 5.95 17.55
C SER A 70 -5.23 5.47 16.34
N LYS A 71 -5.51 4.15 16.26
CA LYS A 71 -6.37 3.58 15.22
C LYS A 71 -7.84 4.01 15.33
N LEU A 72 -8.29 4.42 16.52
CA LEU A 72 -9.66 4.88 16.76
C LEU A 72 -9.90 6.32 16.29
N HIS A 73 -8.84 7.12 16.18
CA HIS A 73 -8.92 8.52 15.74
C HIS A 73 -8.26 8.75 14.38
N ALA A 74 -8.23 7.70 13.55
CA ALA A 74 -7.72 7.83 12.20
C ALA A 74 -8.56 8.86 11.42
N PRO A 75 -7.93 9.74 10.62
CA PRO A 75 -8.66 10.77 9.89
C PRO A 75 -9.49 10.23 8.72
N LEU A 76 -9.26 8.96 8.36
CA LEU A 76 -10.01 8.20 7.37
C LEU A 76 -9.99 6.72 7.74
N SER A 77 -10.94 5.96 7.18
CA SER A 77 -10.95 4.50 7.17
C SER A 77 -10.84 3.98 5.75
N LEU A 78 -10.34 2.75 5.63
CA LEU A 78 -10.19 2.03 4.37
C LEU A 78 -10.87 0.67 4.49
N SER A 79 -11.51 0.23 3.42
CA SER A 79 -11.97 -1.14 3.25
C SER A 79 -11.64 -1.65 1.85
N ILE A 80 -11.56 -2.96 1.71
CA ILE A 80 -11.43 -3.64 0.42
C ILE A 80 -12.52 -4.71 0.37
N GLU A 81 -13.26 -4.73 -0.73
CA GLU A 81 -14.32 -5.69 -1.00
C GLU A 81 -14.06 -6.40 -2.33
N LYS A 82 -14.35 -7.71 -2.36
CA LYS A 82 -14.38 -8.48 -3.61
C LYS A 82 -15.68 -8.17 -4.33
N MET A 83 -15.58 -7.68 -5.56
CA MET A 83 -16.77 -7.44 -6.40
C MET A 83 -17.18 -8.72 -7.12
N ASP A 84 -16.25 -9.27 -7.91
CA ASP A 84 -16.41 -10.54 -8.60
C ASP A 84 -15.04 -11.23 -8.78
N GLN A 85 -15.08 -12.47 -9.26
CA GLN A 85 -13.90 -13.28 -9.52
C GLN A 85 -14.17 -14.18 -10.73
N THR A 86 -13.21 -14.19 -11.64
CA THR A 86 -13.12 -15.15 -12.75
C THR A 86 -12.02 -16.19 -12.44
N ALA A 87 -11.82 -17.16 -13.33
CA ALA A 87 -10.78 -18.18 -13.15
C ALA A 87 -9.38 -17.56 -12.94
N ASP A 88 -9.07 -16.48 -13.64
CA ASP A 88 -7.72 -15.89 -13.66
C ASP A 88 -7.65 -14.50 -13.01
N ALA A 89 -8.78 -13.82 -12.81
CA ALA A 89 -8.80 -12.43 -12.36
C ALA A 89 -9.76 -12.20 -11.17
N ILE A 90 -9.35 -11.35 -10.25
CA ILE A 90 -10.15 -10.90 -9.11
C ILE A 90 -10.38 -9.39 -9.27
N HIS A 91 -11.63 -8.96 -9.15
CA HIS A 91 -11.99 -7.54 -9.17
C HIS A 91 -12.26 -7.06 -7.76
N LEU A 92 -11.57 -5.98 -7.37
CA LEU A 92 -11.62 -5.43 -6.02
C LEU A 92 -12.11 -3.98 -6.05
N SER A 93 -12.95 -3.63 -5.08
CA SER A 93 -13.32 -2.25 -4.78
C SER A 93 -12.72 -1.84 -3.44
N GLY A 94 -11.91 -0.79 -3.46
CA GLY A 94 -11.39 -0.12 -2.29
C GLY A 94 -12.25 1.08 -1.94
N THR A 95 -12.70 1.19 -0.69
CA THR A 95 -13.43 2.38 -0.21
C THR A 95 -12.53 3.21 0.67
N VAL A 96 -12.51 4.53 0.43
CA VAL A 96 -11.84 5.53 1.25
C VAL A 96 -12.90 6.40 1.90
N LEU A 97 -13.07 6.27 3.22
CA LEU A 97 -14.05 7.05 3.99
C LEU A 97 -13.35 8.05 4.92
N PRO A 98 -13.28 9.33 4.56
CA PRO A 98 -12.75 10.38 5.43
C PRO A 98 -13.71 10.65 6.61
N HIS A 99 -13.15 10.82 7.81
CA HIS A 99 -13.89 11.22 9.03
C HIS A 99 -13.83 12.73 9.28
N GLN A 100 -13.01 13.45 8.50
CA GLN A 100 -12.87 14.89 8.47
C GLN A 100 -12.49 15.32 7.06
N ASP A 101 -12.58 16.61 6.75
CA ASP A 101 -12.15 17.12 5.44
C ASP A 101 -10.63 16.96 5.28
N LEU A 102 -10.20 16.41 4.15
CA LEU A 102 -8.80 16.11 3.85
C LEU A 102 -8.41 16.60 2.46
N GLN A 103 -7.17 17.08 2.35
CA GLN A 103 -6.58 17.49 1.08
C GLN A 103 -5.37 16.63 0.76
N ASN A 104 -5.14 16.41 -0.54
CA ASN A 104 -3.96 15.72 -1.07
C ASN A 104 -3.75 14.33 -0.45
N VAL A 105 -4.80 13.51 -0.43
CA VAL A 105 -4.72 12.13 0.05
C VAL A 105 -4.16 11.26 -1.06
N GLN A 106 -3.04 10.60 -0.79
CA GLN A 106 -2.45 9.65 -1.72
C GLN A 106 -2.89 8.25 -1.38
N VAL A 107 -3.50 7.56 -2.34
CA VAL A 107 -3.96 6.18 -2.21
C VAL A 107 -3.16 5.31 -3.16
N ARG A 108 -2.75 4.12 -2.70
CA ARG A 108 -1.99 3.15 -3.47
C ARG A 108 -2.43 1.73 -3.18
N TRP A 109 -2.61 0.96 -4.24
CA TRP A 109 -2.68 -0.50 -4.20
C TRP A 109 -1.27 -1.09 -4.18
N VAL A 110 -1.02 -1.96 -3.21
CA VAL A 110 0.22 -2.72 -3.09
C VAL A 110 -0.10 -4.17 -3.37
N LEU A 111 0.41 -4.66 -4.49
CA LEU A 111 0.24 -6.04 -4.94
C LEU A 111 1.45 -6.89 -4.49
N PRO A 112 1.22 -8.16 -4.13
CA PRO A 112 2.31 -9.09 -3.83
C PRO A 112 3.07 -9.48 -5.10
N LYS A 113 4.22 -10.13 -4.93
CA LYS A 113 4.96 -10.70 -6.05
C LYS A 113 4.08 -11.74 -6.76
N GLY A 114 4.16 -11.82 -8.09
CA GLY A 114 3.37 -12.76 -8.90
C GLY A 114 1.98 -12.26 -9.29
N ALA A 115 1.45 -11.24 -8.61
CA ALA A 115 0.20 -10.59 -8.97
C ALA A 115 0.44 -9.41 -9.94
N THR A 116 -0.41 -9.29 -10.95
CA THR A 116 -0.33 -8.24 -11.97
C THR A 116 -1.62 -7.44 -12.02
N LEU A 117 -1.50 -6.10 -11.99
CA LEU A 117 -2.63 -5.20 -12.23
C LEU A 117 -2.99 -5.19 -13.72
N THR A 118 -4.22 -5.54 -14.05
CA THR A 118 -4.69 -5.58 -15.45
C THR A 118 -5.69 -4.46 -15.77
N ALA A 119 -6.35 -3.89 -14.76
CA ALA A 119 -7.21 -2.72 -14.91
C ALA A 119 -7.24 -1.87 -13.62
N GLY A 120 -7.54 -0.58 -13.78
CA GLY A 120 -7.57 0.42 -12.70
C GLY A 120 -6.21 1.07 -12.44
N ASP A 121 -6.20 2.02 -11.51
CA ASP A 121 -5.01 2.78 -11.15
C ASP A 121 -4.33 2.21 -9.91
N SER A 122 -3.04 1.85 -10.03
CA SER A 122 -2.24 1.40 -8.88
C SER A 122 -2.03 2.50 -7.82
N LYS A 123 -2.16 3.77 -8.21
CA LYS A 123 -1.94 4.94 -7.36
C LYS A 123 -2.86 6.07 -7.82
N VAL A 124 -3.58 6.67 -6.87
CA VAL A 124 -4.49 7.78 -7.10
C VAL A 124 -4.22 8.88 -6.08
N ASP A 125 -4.16 10.13 -6.52
CA ASP A 125 -4.06 11.29 -5.65
C ASP A 125 -5.45 11.96 -5.58
N LEU A 126 -6.15 11.77 -4.45
CA LEU A 126 -7.48 12.30 -4.19
C LEU A 126 -7.39 13.72 -3.62
N LYS A 127 -8.03 14.67 -4.31
CA LYS A 127 -8.06 16.08 -3.93
C LYS A 127 -9.42 16.40 -3.30
N ASN A 128 -9.39 17.07 -2.15
CA ASN A 128 -10.58 17.61 -1.47
C ASN A 128 -11.61 16.54 -1.08
N LEU A 129 -11.19 15.55 -0.31
CA LEU A 129 -12.11 14.59 0.31
C LEU A 129 -12.91 15.27 1.41
N LYS A 130 -14.24 15.15 1.34
CA LYS A 130 -15.15 15.70 2.36
C LYS A 130 -15.54 14.65 3.36
N SER A 131 -15.65 15.03 4.63
CA SER A 131 -16.07 14.13 5.70
C SER A 131 -17.37 13.39 5.37
N GLY A 132 -17.39 12.09 5.61
CA GLY A 132 -18.54 11.23 5.39
C GLY A 132 -18.83 10.85 3.93
N LEU A 133 -18.13 11.45 2.95
CA LEU A 133 -18.27 11.08 1.54
C LEU A 133 -17.23 10.04 1.15
N ALA A 134 -17.70 8.80 0.99
CA ALA A 134 -16.87 7.69 0.57
C ALA A 134 -16.47 7.81 -0.91
N GLU A 135 -15.17 7.65 -1.19
CA GLU A 135 -14.67 7.48 -2.56
C GLU A 135 -14.35 6.02 -2.83
N LYS A 136 -14.69 5.55 -4.03
CA LYS A 136 -14.44 4.17 -4.47
C LYS A 136 -13.33 4.13 -5.51
N LEU A 137 -12.44 3.15 -5.36
CA LEU A 137 -11.31 2.88 -6.24
C LEU A 137 -11.36 1.42 -6.66
N GLU A 138 -11.34 1.14 -7.94
CA GLU A 138 -11.48 -0.23 -8.44
C GLU A 138 -10.21 -0.69 -9.15
N ILE A 139 -9.85 -1.95 -8.94
CA ILE A 139 -8.77 -2.62 -9.64
C ILE A 139 -9.15 -4.04 -10.05
N THR A 140 -8.52 -4.51 -11.12
CA THR A 140 -8.54 -5.92 -11.51
C THR A 140 -7.13 -6.48 -11.42
N VAL A 141 -6.99 -7.58 -10.71
CA VAL A 141 -5.70 -8.25 -10.48
C VAL A 141 -5.76 -9.66 -11.02
N VAL A 142 -4.74 -10.04 -11.79
CA VAL A 142 -4.50 -11.42 -12.21
C VAL A 142 -3.37 -11.99 -11.37
N SER A 143 -3.57 -13.19 -10.83
CA SER A 143 -2.51 -13.96 -10.18
C SER A 143 -2.12 -15.15 -11.05
N HIS A 144 -0.83 -15.41 -11.14
CA HIS A 144 -0.30 -16.59 -11.82
C HIS A 144 0.06 -17.72 -10.83
N GLU A 145 -0.22 -17.52 -9.54
CA GLU A 145 0.09 -18.44 -8.45
C GLU A 145 -1.20 -18.83 -7.71
N ASP A 146 -1.34 -20.13 -7.38
CA ASP A 146 -2.50 -20.73 -6.69
C ASP A 146 -2.48 -20.52 -5.16
N GLU A 147 -1.52 -19.75 -4.64
CA GLU A 147 -1.34 -19.50 -3.21
C GLU A 147 -2.27 -18.37 -2.71
N ASN A 148 -2.59 -18.36 -1.41
CA ASN A 148 -3.30 -17.24 -0.80
C ASN A 148 -2.37 -16.05 -0.67
N PHE A 149 -2.73 -14.90 -1.23
CA PHE A 149 -1.89 -13.70 -1.20
C PHE A 149 -2.65 -12.48 -0.68
N GLN A 150 -1.86 -11.54 -0.16
CA GLN A 150 -2.38 -10.34 0.50
C GLN A 150 -2.26 -9.13 -0.42
N ILE A 151 -3.39 -8.51 -0.71
CA ILE A 151 -3.45 -7.22 -1.40
C ILE A 151 -3.70 -6.14 -0.35
N HIS A 152 -2.93 -5.05 -0.41
CA HIS A 152 -3.13 -3.91 0.50
C HIS A 152 -3.58 -2.67 -0.25
N LEU A 153 -4.52 -1.94 0.36
CA LEU A 153 -4.87 -0.58 -0.01
C LEU A 153 -4.29 0.34 1.06
N LYS A 154 -3.40 1.25 0.68
CA LYS A 154 -2.77 2.20 1.61
C LYS A 154 -3.18 3.60 1.25
N ALA A 155 -3.53 4.41 2.25
CA ALA A 155 -3.78 5.82 2.09
C ALA A 155 -2.88 6.63 3.03
N THR A 156 -2.37 7.75 2.54
CA THR A 156 -1.57 8.69 3.32
C THR A 156 -2.14 10.08 3.15
N ALA A 157 -2.36 10.78 4.26
CA ALA A 157 -2.87 12.14 4.29
C ALA A 157 -1.97 13.04 5.14
N ASN A 158 -1.83 14.31 4.75
CA ASN A 158 -1.12 15.30 5.54
C ASN A 158 -2.13 16.20 6.25
N ILE A 159 -2.03 16.29 7.58
CA ILE A 159 -2.88 17.13 8.42
C ILE A 159 -1.96 18.08 9.19
N GLY A 160 -1.90 19.34 8.73
CA GLY A 160 -0.93 20.30 9.21
C GLY A 160 0.50 19.83 8.91
N LYS A 161 1.29 19.54 9.96
CA LYS A 161 2.67 19.05 9.86
C LYS A 161 2.80 17.53 10.02
N ILE A 162 1.69 16.82 10.23
CA ILE A 162 1.70 15.39 10.53
C ILE A 162 1.23 14.61 9.30
N THR A 163 1.98 13.58 8.94
CA THR A 163 1.58 12.59 7.94
C THR A 163 0.94 11.41 8.66
N MET A 164 -0.30 11.08 8.32
CA MET A 164 -1.02 9.93 8.85
C MET A 164 -1.26 8.90 7.74
N GLY A 165 -1.06 7.63 8.07
CA GLY A 165 -1.24 6.51 7.16
C GLY A 165 -2.29 5.53 7.66
N GLN A 166 -3.05 4.96 6.74
CA GLN A 166 -3.98 3.85 6.99
C GLN A 166 -3.80 2.76 5.94
N SER A 167 -4.16 1.54 6.30
CA SER A 167 -4.11 0.40 5.39
C SER A 167 -5.27 -0.56 5.61
N ALA A 168 -5.90 -0.98 4.52
CA ALA A 168 -6.76 -2.16 4.47
C ALA A 168 -6.02 -3.32 3.79
N GLN A 169 -6.44 -4.54 4.11
CA GLN A 169 -5.88 -5.78 3.57
C GLN A 169 -7.00 -6.70 3.11
N PHE A 170 -6.76 -7.37 1.99
CA PHE A 170 -7.60 -8.41 1.42
C PHE A 170 -6.78 -9.67 1.18
N ASN A 171 -7.29 -10.83 1.61
CA ASN A 171 -6.66 -12.13 1.43
C ASN A 171 -7.41 -12.92 0.35
N THR A 172 -6.78 -13.26 -0.76
CA THR A 172 -7.51 -13.72 -1.95
C THR A 172 -8.27 -15.03 -1.79
N ARG A 173 -7.82 -15.92 -0.90
CA ARG A 173 -8.51 -17.18 -0.60
C ARG A 173 -9.26 -17.15 0.72
N ASP A 174 -8.61 -16.63 1.76
CA ASP A 174 -9.09 -16.79 3.13
C ASP A 174 -10.03 -15.65 3.58
N GLN A 175 -10.34 -14.66 2.72
CA GLN A 175 -11.11 -13.50 3.16
C GLN A 175 -12.49 -13.86 3.72
N GLU A 176 -13.19 -14.81 3.11
CA GLU A 176 -14.53 -15.21 3.54
C GLU A 176 -14.50 -15.85 4.93
N GLU A 177 -13.57 -16.77 5.16
CA GLU A 177 -13.34 -17.38 6.48
C GLU A 177 -12.97 -16.31 7.52
N ILE A 178 -12.06 -15.39 7.19
CA ILE A 178 -11.67 -14.28 8.06
C ILE A 178 -12.88 -13.40 8.40
N ASN A 179 -13.76 -13.13 7.42
CA ASN A 179 -14.96 -12.34 7.64
C ASN A 179 -15.96 -13.08 8.56
N GLN A 180 -16.13 -14.38 8.39
CA GLN A 180 -16.98 -15.22 9.27
C GLN A 180 -16.45 -15.24 10.71
N GLN A 181 -15.16 -15.50 10.90
CA GLN A 181 -14.53 -15.51 12.23
C GLN A 181 -14.67 -14.15 12.94
N LYS A 182 -14.54 -13.05 12.19
CA LYS A 182 -14.77 -11.70 12.75
C LYS A 182 -16.22 -11.49 13.19
N ALA A 183 -17.19 -11.96 12.40
CA ALA A 183 -18.60 -11.86 12.75
C ALA A 183 -18.92 -12.67 14.02
N GLU A 184 -18.41 -13.89 14.14
CA GLU A 184 -18.59 -14.73 15.32
C GLU A 184 -17.99 -14.11 16.58
N LEU A 185 -16.79 -13.53 16.48
CA LEU A 185 -16.16 -12.85 17.60
C LEU A 185 -16.97 -11.63 18.06
N PHE A 186 -17.54 -10.88 17.12
CA PHE A 186 -18.37 -9.73 17.42
C PHE A 186 -19.62 -10.13 18.21
N GLU A 187 -20.35 -11.17 17.77
CA GLU A 187 -21.53 -11.66 18.49
C GLU A 187 -21.19 -12.23 19.87
N LYS A 188 -20.05 -12.91 20.04
CA LYS A 188 -19.59 -13.39 21.36
C LYS A 188 -19.21 -12.26 22.33
N SER A 189 -18.92 -11.07 21.81
CA SER A 189 -18.46 -9.91 22.60
C SER A 189 -19.59 -8.95 23.01
N LYS A 190 -20.80 -9.17 22.50
CA LYS A 190 -22.02 -8.46 22.93
C LYS A 190 -22.59 -9.09 24.19
#